data_AF-A0AAW8ATI4-F1
#
_entry.id   AF-A0AAW8ATI4-F1
#
_cell.length_a   1.000
_cell.length_b   1.000
_cell.length_c   1.000
_cell.angle_alpha   90.00
_cell.angle_beta   90.00
_cell.angle_gamma   90.00
#
_symmetry.space_group_name_H-M   'P 1'
#
loop_
_entity.id
_entity.type
_entity.pdbx_description
1 polymer ?
#
loop_
_entity_poly.entity_id
_entity_poly.type
_entity_poly.pdbx_seq_one_letter_code
_entity_poly.pdbx_strand_id
1 'polypeptide(L)' 'ARLYFTGPAAWYSEEFDDYGHYANLDRILPELDVHMLLRVQHERHDSGESFSKEGYHNHFGLTEERAKMLKPTAIIMH' A
#
# COMPACT_ATOMS: atom_id res chain seq x y z
N ALA A 1 -11.82 9.09 10.56
CA ALA A 1 -10.88 9.26 9.43
C ALA A 1 -11.39 8.46 8.25
N ARG A 2 -11.00 8.78 7.01
CA ARG A 2 -11.34 7.99 5.81
C ARG A 2 -10.17 7.03 5.55
N LEU A 3 -10.43 5.72 5.57
CA LEU A 3 -9.41 4.69 5.42
C LEU A 3 -9.39 4.15 3.99
N TYR A 4 -8.17 3.94 3.48
CA TYR A 4 -7.90 3.31 2.21
C TYR A 4 -6.92 2.16 2.41
N PHE A 5 -7.19 1.05 1.76
CA PHE A 5 -6.29 -0.10 1.72
C PHE A 5 -5.71 -0.25 0.32
N THR A 6 -4.41 -0.52 0.24
CA THR A 6 -3.71 -0.68 -1.03
C THR A 6 -2.69 -1.80 -0.92
N GLY A 7 -2.50 -2.56 -2.00
CA GLY A 7 -1.57 -3.69 -2.06
C GLY A 7 -1.98 -4.65 -3.15
N PRO A 8 -1.46 -5.87 -3.19
CA PRO A 8 -1.97 -6.91 -4.08
C PRO A 8 -3.44 -7.21 -3.76
N ALA A 9 -4.30 -7.21 -4.79
CA ALA A 9 -5.73 -7.50 -4.60
C ALA A 9 -5.97 -8.87 -3.96
N ALA A 10 -5.11 -9.85 -4.26
CA ALA A 10 -5.16 -11.19 -3.67
C ALA A 10 -4.92 -11.21 -2.15
N TRP A 11 -4.41 -10.13 -1.55
CA TRP A 11 -4.18 -10.01 -0.11
C TRP A 11 -5.24 -9.16 0.59
N TYR A 12 -6.19 -8.60 -0.15
CA TYR A 12 -7.32 -7.88 0.42
C TYR A 12 -8.46 -8.84 0.77
N SER A 13 -9.12 -8.59 1.90
CA SER A 13 -10.29 -9.34 2.37
C SER A 13 -11.48 -8.40 2.49
N GLU A 14 -12.66 -8.86 2.07
CA GLU A 14 -13.93 -8.11 2.17
C GLU A 14 -14.29 -7.77 3.63
N GLU A 15 -13.73 -8.50 4.61
CA GLU A 15 -13.86 -8.17 6.04
C GLU A 15 -13.35 -6.76 6.39
N PHE A 16 -12.51 -6.16 5.54
CA PHE A 16 -12.01 -4.80 5.73
C PHE A 16 -12.92 -3.71 5.18
N ASP A 17 -13.95 -4.05 4.39
CA ASP A 17 -14.86 -3.07 3.78
C ASP A 17 -15.66 -2.28 4.83
N ASP A 18 -15.89 -2.86 6.01
CA ASP A 18 -16.52 -2.19 7.16
C ASP A 18 -15.68 -1.02 7.70
N TYR A 19 -14.37 -1.01 7.43
CA TYR A 19 -13.43 -0.01 7.95
C TYR A 19 -12.99 1.00 6.89
N GLY A 20 -12.84 0.57 5.64
CA GLY A 20 -12.32 1.40 4.57
C GLY A 20 -12.32 0.69 3.23
N HIS A 21 -11.93 1.40 2.17
CA HIS A 21 -12.06 0.89 0.81
C HIS A 21 -10.71 0.51 0.21
N TYR A 22 -10.68 -0.60 -0.51
CA TYR A 22 -9.57 -0.90 -1.39
C TYR A 22 -9.47 0.13 -2.51
N ALA A 23 -8.29 0.69 -2.73
CA ALA A 23 -8.07 1.76 -3.70
C ALA A 23 -6.75 1.60 -4.46
N ASN A 24 -6.68 2.24 -5.63
CA ASN A 24 -5.43 2.38 -6.35
C ASN A 24 -4.55 3.41 -5.64
N LEU A 25 -3.35 3.00 -5.20
CA LEU A 25 -2.42 3.83 -4.45
C LEU A 25 -2.11 5.16 -5.15
N ASP A 26 -1.73 5.10 -6.43
CA ASP A 26 -1.28 6.27 -7.19
C ASP A 26 -2.37 7.35 -7.33
N ARG A 27 -3.64 6.94 -7.35
CA ARG A 27 -4.78 7.87 -7.40
C ARG A 27 -5.02 8.59 -6.08
N ILE A 28 -4.76 7.93 -4.95
CA ILE A 28 -5.09 8.49 -3.63
C ILE A 28 -3.92 9.24 -2.98
N LEU A 29 -2.68 9.01 -3.40
CA LEU A 29 -1.48 9.65 -2.84
C LEU A 29 -1.60 11.18 -2.65
N PRO A 30 -2.11 11.97 -3.62
CA PRO A 30 -2.23 13.42 -3.46
C PRO A 30 -3.25 13.85 -2.40
N GLU A 31 -4.14 12.95 -1.98
CA GLU A 31 -5.19 13.20 -1.00
C GLU A 31 -4.84 12.70 0.41
N LEU A 32 -3.74 11.95 0.59
CA LEU A 32 -3.39 11.37 1.88
C LEU A 32 -2.80 12.41 2.84
N ASP A 33 -3.24 12.33 4.09
CA ASP A 33 -2.61 13.04 5.22
C ASP A 33 -1.65 12.09 5.99
N VAL A 34 -1.89 10.79 5.93
CA VAL A 34 -1.07 9.74 6.57
C VAL A 34 -0.90 8.59 5.58
N HIS A 35 0.34 8.20 5.31
CA HIS A 35 0.68 7.00 4.55
C HIS A 35 1.30 5.97 5.51
N MET A 36 0.51 4.97 5.90
CA MET A 36 0.93 3.90 6.82
C MET A 36 1.36 2.65 6.04
N LEU A 37 2.63 2.32 6.12
CA LEU A 37 3.22 1.14 5.49
C LEU A 37 3.20 -0.05 6.45
N LEU A 38 3.11 -1.25 5.90
CA LEU A 38 3.22 -2.50 6.66
C LEU A 38 4.40 -3.31 6.11
N ARG A 39 5.06 -4.07 7.00
CA ARG A 39 6.13 -4.97 6.58
C ARG A 39 5.54 -6.12 5.77
N VAL A 40 6.04 -6.32 4.55
CA VAL A 40 5.74 -7.52 3.75
C VAL A 40 6.40 -8.73 4.39
N GLN A 41 5.59 -9.75 4.70
CA GLN A 41 5.99 -10.95 5.43
C GLN A 41 6.43 -12.06 4.45
N HIS A 42 7.53 -11.85 3.72
CA HIS A 42 8.03 -12.82 2.72
C HIS A 42 8.18 -14.24 3.27
N GLU A 43 8.51 -14.36 4.55
CA GLU A 43 8.63 -15.63 5.27
C GLU A 43 7.34 -16.46 5.35
N ARG A 44 6.19 -15.87 5.01
CA ARG A 44 4.87 -16.54 5.01
C ARG A 44 4.39 -16.91 3.61
N HIS A 45 5.08 -16.43 2.56
CA HIS A 45 4.68 -16.60 1.16
C HIS A 45 5.52 -17.71 0.49
N ASP A 46 5.45 -18.94 1.02
CA ASP A 46 6.22 -20.10 0.55
C ASP A 46 5.52 -20.89 -0.59
N SER A 47 4.50 -20.30 -1.22
CA SER A 47 3.68 -20.99 -2.25
C SER A 47 3.59 -20.22 -3.57
N GLY A 48 4.52 -20.54 -4.46
CA GLY A 48 4.20 -20.73 -5.88
C GLY A 48 4.37 -19.56 -6.87
N GLU A 49 4.38 -18.30 -6.43
CA GLU A 49 4.67 -17.17 -7.33
C GLU A 49 6.08 -16.63 -7.07
N SER A 50 6.81 -16.32 -8.16
CA SER A 50 8.09 -15.62 -8.14
C SER A 50 7.90 -14.22 -7.55
N PHE A 51 7.83 -14.13 -6.23
CA PHE A 51 7.73 -12.87 -5.52
C PHE A 51 9.07 -12.14 -5.66
N SER A 52 9.10 -11.12 -6.52
CA SER A 52 10.22 -10.19 -6.59
C SER A 52 9.98 -9.05 -5.62
N LYS A 53 10.87 -8.89 -4.63
CA LYS A 53 10.85 -7.75 -3.69
C LYS A 53 10.87 -6.42 -4.42
N GLU A 54 11.68 -6.32 -5.46
CA GLU A 54 11.79 -5.14 -6.31
C GLU A 54 10.50 -4.91 -7.11
N GLY A 55 9.93 -5.98 -7.67
CA GLY A 55 8.63 -5.93 -8.35
C GLY A 55 7.52 -5.44 -7.43
N TYR A 56 7.46 -5.96 -6.20
CA TYR A 56 6.50 -5.51 -5.19
C TYR A 56 6.71 -4.04 -4.82
N HIS A 57 7.94 -3.63 -4.55
CA HIS A 57 8.25 -2.24 -4.21
C HIS A 57 7.81 -1.28 -5.32
N ASN A 58 8.09 -1.63 -6.58
CA ASN A 58 7.69 -0.81 -7.73
C ASN A 58 6.17 -0.75 -7.89
N HIS A 59 5.45 -1.85 -7.72
CA HIS A 59 3.99 -1.88 -7.94
C HIS A 59 3.18 -1.33 -6.76
N PHE A 60 3.59 -1.61 -5.52
CA PHE A 60 2.78 -1.37 -4.31
C PHE A 60 3.50 -0.61 -3.21
N GLY A 61 4.82 -0.44 -3.29
CA GLY A 61 5.61 0.27 -2.29
C GLY A 61 5.63 1.78 -2.48
N LEU A 62 6.14 2.48 -1.47
CA LEU A 62 6.44 3.90 -1.54
C LEU A 62 7.78 4.13 -2.25
N THR A 63 7.74 4.41 -3.55
CA THR A 63 8.90 4.83 -4.35
C THR A 63 9.19 6.31 -4.16
N GLU A 64 10.36 6.79 -4.58
CA GLU A 64 10.70 8.21 -4.54
C GLU A 64 9.68 9.07 -5.32
N GLU A 65 9.23 8.59 -6.48
CA GLU A 65 8.23 9.30 -7.29
C GLU A 65 6.88 9.39 -6.56
N ARG A 66 6.46 8.31 -5.89
CA ARG A 66 5.23 8.32 -5.07
C ARG A 66 5.35 9.22 -3.85
N ALA A 67 6.53 9.27 -3.22
CA ALA A 67 6.80 10.17 -2.10
C ALA A 67 6.63 11.65 -2.50
N LYS A 68 7.04 12.02 -3.73
CA LYS A 68 6.84 13.37 -4.28
C LYS A 68 5.38 13.71 -4.55
N MET A 69 4.50 12.73 -4.71
CA MET A 69 3.06 12.92 -4.94
C MET A 69 2.27 13.19 -3.65
N LEU A 70 2.84 12.89 -2.48
CA LEU A 70 2.17 13.13 -1.20
C LEU A 70 1.97 14.62 -0.94
N LYS A 71 0.98 14.96 -0.11
CA LYS A 71 0.81 16.33 0.36
C LYS A 71 2.08 16.78 1.10
N PRO A 72 2.44 18.08 1.05
CA PRO A 72 3.56 18.62 1.83
C PRO A 72 3.41 18.41 3.34
N THR A 73 2.18 18.25 3.83
CA THR A 73 1.84 18.03 5.24
C THR A 73 1.65 16.56 5.59
N ALA A 74 1.74 15.64 4.61
CA ALA A 74 1.51 14.23 4.86
C ALA A 74 2.66 13.64 5.68
N ILE A 75 2.32 12.67 6.55
CA ILE A 75 3.32 11.90 7.30
C ILE A 75 3.40 10.46 6.79
N ILE A 76 4.60 9.89 6.88
CA ILE A 76 4.86 8.48 6.58
C ILE A 76 5.03 7.74 7.92
N MET A 77 4.32 6.63 8.07
CA MET A 77 4.40 5.74 9.22
C MET A 77 4.71 4.31 8.75
N HIS A 78 5.35 3.52 9.60
CA HIS A 78 5.61 2.10 9.36
C HIS A 78 5.67 1.35 10.71
#